data_AF-A0A9P0DL01-F1
#
_entry.id   AF-A0A9P0DL01-F1
#
_cell.length_a   1.000
_cell.length_b   1.000
_cell.length_c   1.000
_cell.angle_alpha   90.00
_cell.angle_beta   90.00
_cell.angle_gamma   90.00
#
_symmetry.space_group_name_H-M   'P 1'
#
loop_
_entity.id
_entity.type
_entity.pdbx_description
1 polymer ?
#
loop_
_entity_poly.entity_id
_entity_poly.type
_entity_poly.pdbx_seq_one_letter_code
_entity_poly.pdbx_strand_id
1 'polypeptide(L)'
;MKRLRNDNTPDDFKSQSNVSDTRNTNKYRTGRVTCNPFLNFMRDMRKNSRGMTITQMAVKGADIWKKMDFDAKQPYCLLAKQARSAIKKSSRRKGRKKRRRGSRFRTRSRARSHSRSRKRSRSRRSRSRSRRKSRRRN
;
A
#
# COMPACT_ATOMS: atom_id res chain seq x y z
N MET A 1 10.52 49.81 -38.67
CA MET A 1 10.98 49.84 -37.26
C MET A 1 10.38 48.67 -36.49
N LYS A 2 11.16 47.63 -36.16
CA LYS A 2 10.73 46.50 -35.33
C LYS A 2 11.61 46.47 -34.09
N ARG A 3 11.03 46.64 -32.91
CA ARG A 3 11.74 46.63 -31.62
C ARG A 3 11.96 45.19 -31.18
N LEU A 4 13.22 44.76 -31.12
CA LEU A 4 13.65 43.51 -30.48
C LEU A 4 13.52 43.70 -28.96
N ARG A 5 12.72 42.86 -28.29
CA ARG A 5 12.69 42.78 -26.82
C ARG A 5 13.65 41.68 -26.38
N ASN A 6 14.76 42.10 -25.79
CA ASN A 6 15.66 41.23 -25.05
C ASN A 6 15.23 41.23 -23.59
N ASP A 7 14.45 40.23 -23.18
CA ASP A 7 14.09 40.01 -21.78
C ASP A 7 15.12 39.07 -21.14
N ASN A 8 16.30 39.61 -20.82
CA ASN A 8 17.24 39.00 -19.87
C ASN A 8 16.83 39.43 -18.46
N THR A 9 15.91 38.70 -17.84
CA THR A 9 15.72 38.76 -16.38
C THR A 9 16.67 37.76 -15.73
N PRO A 10 17.71 38.21 -14.99
CA PRO A 10 18.47 37.31 -14.15
C PRO A 10 17.55 36.84 -13.02
N ASP A 11 17.27 35.54 -13.04
CA ASP A 11 16.49 34.82 -12.04
C ASP A 11 17.26 34.84 -10.72
N ASP A 12 17.06 35.91 -9.96
CA ASP A 12 17.62 36.13 -8.62
C ASP A 12 16.93 35.21 -7.62
N PHE A 13 17.27 33.92 -7.73
CA PHE A 13 16.85 32.87 -6.81
C PHE A 13 17.54 33.11 -5.46
N LYS A 14 16.92 34.01 -4.68
CA LYS A 14 17.22 34.27 -3.26
C LYS A 14 17.42 32.95 -2.53
N SER A 15 18.69 32.63 -2.31
CA SER A 15 19.16 31.52 -1.49
C SER A 15 18.94 31.88 -0.02
N GLN A 16 17.68 31.88 0.41
CA GLN A 16 17.30 32.01 1.82
C GLN A 16 16.75 30.68 2.31
N SER A 17 17.60 29.86 2.93
CA SER A 17 17.22 29.01 4.07
C SER A 17 18.45 28.36 4.71
N ASN A 18 19.24 29.14 5.43
CA ASN A 18 20.09 28.63 6.51
C ASN A 18 19.19 28.35 7.73
N VAL A 19 18.36 27.31 7.64
CA VAL A 19 17.70 26.76 8.84
C VAL A 19 18.45 25.49 9.17
N SER A 20 19.40 25.63 10.08
CA SER A 20 20.16 24.55 10.68
C SER A 20 19.21 23.62 11.44
N ASP A 21 18.71 22.60 10.73
CA ASP A 21 17.85 21.54 11.26
C ASP A 21 18.70 20.55 12.07
N THR A 22 19.20 21.01 13.22
CA THR A 22 20.16 20.30 14.09
C THR A 22 19.47 19.38 15.12
N ARG A 23 18.41 18.64 14.74
CA ARG A 23 17.76 17.70 15.69
C ARG A 23 17.29 16.36 15.10
N ASN A 24 18.01 15.80 14.14
CA ASN A 24 17.79 14.38 13.84
C ASN A 24 19.05 13.69 13.32
N THR A 25 19.98 13.41 14.24
CA THR A 25 21.07 12.44 14.06
C THR A 25 20.55 10.99 14.01
N ASN A 26 19.27 10.78 13.63
CA ASN A 26 18.72 9.48 13.28
C ASN A 26 19.46 8.97 12.04
N LYS A 27 20.55 8.24 12.31
CA LYS A 27 21.22 7.29 11.40
C LYS A 27 20.22 6.84 10.36
N TYR A 28 20.36 7.35 9.13
CA TYR A 28 19.42 7.26 8.03
C TYR A 28 18.75 5.89 7.95
N ARG A 29 17.65 5.69 8.69
CA ARG A 29 16.90 4.45 8.64
C ARG A 29 16.26 4.44 7.27
N THR A 30 16.89 3.75 6.33
CA THR A 30 16.31 3.56 5.01
C THR A 30 14.98 2.87 5.20
N GLY A 31 13.91 3.63 4.99
CA GLY A 31 12.55 3.20 5.24
C GLY A 31 12.20 1.92 4.47
N ARG A 32 10.99 1.41 4.73
CA ARG A 32 10.49 0.20 4.08
C ARG A 32 10.52 0.34 2.55
N VAL A 33 10.73 -0.78 1.86
CA VAL A 33 10.52 -0.84 0.39
C VAL A 33 9.09 -0.44 0.10
N THR A 34 8.91 0.51 -0.81
CA THR A 34 7.60 1.04 -1.18
C THR A 34 7.14 0.47 -2.53
N CYS A 35 5.86 0.68 -2.85
CA CYS A 35 5.31 0.35 -4.16
C CYS A 35 5.64 1.40 -5.23
N ASN A 36 6.34 2.49 -4.88
CA ASN A 36 6.72 3.53 -5.81
C ASN A 36 8.21 3.36 -6.16
N PRO A 37 8.55 3.12 -7.43
CA PRO A 37 9.95 2.91 -7.84
C PRO A 37 10.83 4.13 -7.56
N PHE A 38 10.31 5.36 -7.74
CA PHE A 38 11.06 6.58 -7.45
C PHE A 38 11.43 6.69 -5.97
N LEU A 39 10.51 6.36 -5.06
CA LEU A 39 10.80 6.37 -3.62
C LEU A 39 11.83 5.30 -3.22
N ASN A 40 11.87 4.18 -3.93
CA ASN A 40 12.89 3.15 -3.73
C ASN A 40 14.27 3.63 -4.21
N PHE A 41 14.32 4.38 -5.32
CA PHE A 41 15.54 5.05 -5.76
C PHE A 41 16.02 6.11 -4.76
N MET A 42 15.13 6.99 -4.33
CA MET A 42 15.41 8.01 -3.29
C MET A 42 15.89 7.39 -1.97
N ARG A 43 15.55 6.12 -1.72
CA ARG A 43 16.05 5.38 -0.56
C ARG A 43 17.51 4.96 -0.73
N ASP A 44 17.92 4.54 -1.92
CA ASP A 44 19.32 4.19 -2.17
C ASP A 44 20.19 5.44 -2.34
N MET A 45 19.66 6.50 -2.97
CA MET A 45 20.32 7.80 -3.02
C MET A 45 20.65 8.33 -1.62
N ARG A 46 19.70 8.21 -0.68
CA ARG A 46 19.90 8.58 0.74
C ARG A 46 21.10 7.90 1.40
N LYS A 47 21.45 6.67 0.99
CA LYS A 47 22.61 5.95 1.55
C LYS A 47 23.93 6.57 1.11
N ASN A 48 23.94 7.10 -0.12
CA ASN A 48 25.13 7.60 -0.79
C ASN A 48 25.31 9.11 -0.57
N SER A 49 24.24 9.87 -0.34
CA SER A 49 24.27 11.31 -0.13
C SER A 49 24.37 11.66 1.35
N ARG A 50 25.58 11.52 1.93
CA ARG A 50 25.86 12.05 3.28
C ARG A 50 26.01 13.57 3.22
N GLY A 51 25.37 14.29 4.14
CA GLY A 51 25.52 15.75 4.29
C GLY A 51 24.61 16.61 3.40
N MET A 52 23.78 16.00 2.54
CA MET A 52 22.76 16.76 1.79
C MET A 52 21.48 16.94 2.62
N THR A 53 20.87 18.12 2.53
CA THR A 53 19.54 18.33 3.09
C THR A 53 18.50 17.51 2.34
N ILE A 54 17.37 17.18 2.99
CA ILE A 54 16.30 16.40 2.38
C ILE A 54 15.77 17.08 1.11
N THR A 55 15.62 18.40 1.15
CA THR A 55 15.14 19.22 0.01
C THR A 55 16.11 19.17 -1.16
N GLN A 56 17.41 19.41 -0.93
CA GLN A 56 18.43 19.33 -1.99
C GLN A 56 18.49 17.94 -2.61
N MET A 57 18.43 16.90 -1.78
CA MET A 57 18.42 15.52 -2.25
C MET A 57 17.15 15.20 -3.06
N ALA A 58 15.98 15.74 -2.68
CA ALA A 58 14.75 15.57 -3.44
C ALA A 58 14.82 16.21 -4.83
N VAL A 59 15.34 17.44 -4.93
CA VAL A 59 15.54 18.14 -6.20
C VAL A 59 16.54 17.38 -7.08
N LYS A 60 17.75 17.13 -6.56
CA LYS A 60 18.80 16.39 -7.29
C LYS A 60 18.35 14.97 -7.69
N GLY A 61 17.63 14.30 -6.79
CA GLY A 61 17.09 12.97 -7.04
C GLY A 61 16.02 12.95 -8.13
N ALA A 62 15.14 13.96 -8.16
CA ALA A 62 14.16 14.10 -9.23
C ALA A 62 14.84 14.31 -10.59
N ASP A 63 15.89 15.13 -10.65
CA ASP A 63 16.62 15.40 -11.90
C ASP A 63 17.36 14.18 -12.41
N ILE A 64 18.07 13.47 -11.53
CA ILE A 64 18.75 12.21 -11.89
C ILE A 64 17.72 11.18 -12.36
N TRP A 65 16.61 11.04 -11.64
CA TRP A 65 15.56 10.08 -12.01
C TRP A 65 14.94 10.40 -13.38
N LYS A 66 14.72 11.67 -13.71
CA LYS A 66 14.23 12.06 -15.04
C LYS A 66 15.20 11.63 -16.14
N LYS A 67 16.50 11.84 -15.92
CA LYS A 67 17.58 11.54 -16.89
C LYS A 67 17.97 10.06 -16.98
N MET A 68 17.60 9.24 -16.00
CA MET A 68 17.92 7.79 -16.03
C MET A 68 17.17 7.05 -17.15
N ASP A 69 17.89 6.16 -17.83
CA ASP A 69 17.30 5.24 -18.80
C ASP A 69 16.37 4.22 -18.15
N PHE A 70 15.57 3.56 -19.00
CA PHE A 70 14.63 2.54 -18.55
C PHE A 70 15.32 1.38 -17.83
N ASP A 71 16.47 0.93 -18.32
CA ASP A 71 17.22 -0.19 -17.74
C ASP A 71 17.75 0.17 -16.35
N ALA A 72 18.22 1.41 -16.17
CA ALA A 72 18.64 1.92 -14.87
C ALA A 72 17.45 2.04 -13.88
N LYS A 73 16.24 2.30 -14.38
CA LYS A 73 14.99 2.34 -13.57
C LYS A 73 14.44 0.94 -13.27
N GLN A 74 14.74 -0.06 -14.10
CA GLN A 74 14.21 -1.43 -14.01
C GLN A 74 14.35 -2.07 -12.63
N PRO A 75 15.51 -2.05 -11.93
CA PRO A 75 15.63 -2.67 -10.61
C PRO A 75 14.65 -2.08 -9.59
N TYR A 76 14.44 -0.76 -9.62
CA TYR A 76 13.49 -0.08 -8.74
C TYR A 76 12.04 -0.41 -9.06
N CYS A 77 11.72 -0.58 -10.35
CA CYS A 77 10.42 -1.06 -10.82
C CYS A 77 10.13 -2.50 -10.36
N LEU A 78 11.12 -3.39 -10.40
CA LEU A 78 10.98 -4.76 -9.89
C LEU A 78 10.74 -4.77 -8.37
N LEU A 79 11.49 -3.98 -7.60
CA LEU A 79 11.28 -3.82 -6.16
C LEU A 79 9.86 -3.31 -5.84
N ALA A 80 9.38 -2.33 -6.58
CA ALA A 80 8.01 -1.80 -6.44
C ALA A 80 6.94 -2.86 -6.73
N LYS A 81 7.13 -3.68 -7.78
CA LYS A 81 6.23 -4.81 -8.11
C LYS A 81 6.21 -5.88 -7.01
N GLN A 82 7.37 -6.21 -6.45
CA GLN A 82 7.47 -7.16 -5.32
C GLN A 82 6.77 -6.64 -4.07
N ALA A 83 6.97 -5.36 -3.72
CA ALA A 83 6.31 -4.72 -2.57
C ALA A 83 4.78 -4.76 -2.70
N ARG A 84 4.24 -4.49 -3.89
CA ARG A 84 2.80 -4.57 -4.16
C ARG A 84 2.25 -5.98 -3.95
N SER A 85 3.00 -6.99 -4.38
CA SER A 85 2.63 -8.40 -4.18
C SER A 85 2.64 -8.80 -2.71
N ALA A 86 3.62 -8.32 -1.93
CA ALA A 86 3.69 -8.58 -0.49
C ALA A 86 2.48 -8.01 0.27
N ILE A 87 2.03 -6.79 -0.07
CA ILE A 87 0.84 -6.17 0.53
C ILE A 87 -0.40 -7.03 0.26
N LYS A 88 -0.62 -7.44 -1.00
CA LYS A 88 -1.75 -8.32 -1.38
C LYS A 88 -1.74 -9.67 -0.64
N LYS A 89 -0.56 -10.26 -0.41
CA LYS A 89 -0.43 -11.51 0.36
C LYS A 89 -0.79 -11.30 1.84
N SER A 90 -0.37 -10.18 2.43
CA SER A 90 -0.64 -9.86 3.84
C SER A 90 -2.13 -9.61 4.12
N SER A 91 -2.85 -8.92 3.23
CA SER A 91 -4.28 -8.63 3.41
C SER A 91 -5.12 -9.90 3.35
N ARG A 92 -4.80 -10.83 2.44
CA ARG A 92 -5.41 -12.17 2.37
C ARG A 92 -5.23 -12.95 3.68
N ARG A 93 -4.07 -12.88 4.31
CA ARG A 93 -3.82 -13.54 5.62
C ARG A 93 -4.64 -12.91 6.75
N LYS A 94 -4.75 -11.58 6.80
CA LYS A 94 -5.55 -10.88 7.83
C LYS A 94 -7.05 -11.20 7.70
N GLY A 95 -7.60 -11.25 6.49
CA GLY A 95 -8.99 -11.62 6.24
C GLY A 95 -9.34 -13.03 6.74
N ARG A 96 -8.44 -14.01 6.54
CA ARG A 96 -8.61 -15.39 7.04
C ARG A 96 -8.66 -15.44 8.57
N LYS A 97 -7.85 -14.64 9.28
CA LYS A 97 -7.82 -14.62 10.75
C LYS A 97 -9.12 -14.04 11.35
N LYS A 98 -9.71 -13.02 10.72
CA LYS A 98 -10.99 -12.43 11.18
C LYS A 98 -12.14 -13.43 11.04
N ARG A 99 -12.21 -14.19 9.94
CA ARG A 99 -13.27 -15.23 9.75
C ARG A 99 -13.18 -16.36 10.79
N ARG A 100 -11.97 -16.77 11.20
CA ARG A 100 -11.79 -17.81 12.24
C ARG A 100 -12.20 -17.36 13.65
N ARG A 101 -12.14 -16.06 13.97
CA ARG A 101 -12.56 -15.54 15.28
C ARG A 101 -14.07 -15.32 15.38
N GLY A 102 -14.72 -14.92 14.28
CA GLY A 102 -16.18 -14.72 14.25
C GLY A 102 -17.00 -16.02 14.31
N SER A 103 -16.45 -17.16 13.89
CA SER A 103 -17.19 -18.44 13.91
C SER A 103 -17.31 -19.06 15.31
N ARG A 104 -16.36 -18.79 16.22
CA ARG A 104 -16.38 -19.34 17.59
C ARG A 104 -17.39 -18.64 18.50
N PHE A 105 -17.74 -17.39 18.23
CA PHE A 105 -18.76 -16.68 19.02
C PHE A 105 -20.20 -16.99 18.58
N ARG A 106 -20.42 -17.45 17.34
CA ARG A 106 -21.77 -17.80 16.87
C ARG A 106 -22.25 -19.20 17.28
N THR A 107 -21.37 -20.09 17.74
CA THR A 107 -21.78 -21.41 18.24
C THR A 107 -22.17 -21.42 19.71
N ARG A 108 -21.78 -20.42 20.51
CA ARG A 108 -22.10 -20.38 21.95
C ARG A 108 -23.49 -19.79 22.26
N SER A 109 -24.06 -18.99 21.37
CA SER A 109 -25.41 -18.43 21.56
C SER A 109 -26.55 -19.36 21.10
N ARG A 110 -26.26 -20.45 20.37
CA ARG A 110 -27.26 -21.47 20.01
C ARG A 110 -27.37 -22.64 20.99
N ALA A 111 -26.43 -22.78 21.93
CA ALA A 111 -26.44 -23.86 22.90
C ALA A 111 -27.40 -23.63 24.09
N ARG A 112 -27.95 -22.41 24.26
CA ARG A 112 -28.86 -22.08 25.39
C ARG A 112 -30.35 -22.13 25.06
N SER A 113 -30.74 -22.44 23.82
CA SER A 113 -32.16 -22.52 23.43
C SER A 113 -32.68 -23.95 23.20
N HIS A 114 -31.92 -24.99 23.56
CA HIS A 114 -32.32 -26.39 23.32
C HIS A 114 -32.79 -27.18 24.56
N SER A 115 -32.95 -26.54 25.72
CA SER A 115 -33.42 -27.21 26.94
C SER A 115 -34.94 -27.10 27.22
N ARG A 116 -35.76 -26.48 26.35
CA ARG A 116 -37.21 -26.33 26.59
C ARG A 116 -38.15 -26.62 25.41
N SER A 117 -37.77 -27.48 24.47
CA SER A 117 -38.67 -27.90 23.37
C SER A 117 -38.71 -29.42 23.18
N ARG A 118 -38.96 -30.14 24.29
CA ARG A 118 -39.27 -31.59 24.27
C ARG A 118 -40.77 -31.92 24.19
N LYS A 119 -41.65 -30.95 23.94
CA LYS A 119 -43.07 -31.23 23.74
C LYS A 119 -43.60 -30.50 22.50
N ARG A 120 -44.20 -31.28 21.60
CA ARG A 120 -44.93 -30.90 20.37
C ARG A 120 -44.05 -30.58 19.15
N SER A 121 -43.79 -31.60 18.33
CA SER A 121 -44.60 -31.81 17.11
C SER A 121 -43.93 -32.82 16.19
N ARG A 122 -44.37 -34.08 16.28
CA ARG A 122 -44.36 -35.01 15.15
C ARG A 122 -45.25 -34.41 14.06
N SER A 123 -44.69 -33.69 13.09
CA SER A 123 -45.37 -33.34 11.82
C SER A 123 -44.39 -32.60 10.92
N ARG A 124 -44.40 -32.88 9.62
CA ARG A 124 -43.67 -32.19 8.53
C ARG A 124 -42.27 -32.70 8.14
N ARG A 125 -42.00 -34.00 8.33
CA ARG A 125 -40.86 -34.70 7.69
C ARG A 125 -41.02 -34.96 6.17
N SER A 126 -41.95 -34.32 5.47
CA SER A 126 -42.36 -34.83 4.14
C SER A 126 -42.41 -33.85 2.95
N ARG A 127 -41.97 -32.57 3.05
CA ARG A 127 -42.19 -31.64 1.90
C ARG A 127 -41.01 -30.96 1.22
N SER A 128 -39.78 -31.02 1.73
CA SER A 128 -38.70 -30.20 1.15
C SER A 128 -37.76 -30.91 0.16
N ARG A 129 -37.94 -32.22 -0.09
CA ARG A 129 -37.12 -32.97 -1.08
C ARG A 129 -37.56 -32.76 -2.54
N SER A 130 -38.66 -32.06 -2.81
CA SER A 130 -39.21 -31.92 -4.18
C SER A 130 -38.50 -30.87 -5.06
N ARG A 131 -37.81 -29.85 -4.52
CA ARG A 131 -37.30 -28.74 -5.34
C ARG A 131 -35.88 -28.89 -5.90
N ARG A 132 -35.19 -30.02 -5.71
CA ARG A 132 -33.81 -30.22 -6.21
C ARG A 132 -33.68 -30.90 -7.57
N LYS A 133 -34.79 -31.26 -8.25
CA LYS A 133 -34.74 -32.00 -9.53
C LYS A 133 -34.97 -31.18 -10.81
N SER A 134 -35.30 -29.88 -10.75
CA SER A 134 -35.72 -29.12 -11.94
C SER A 134 -34.70 -28.13 -12.54
N ARG A 135 -33.45 -28.07 -12.08
CA ARG A 135 -32.45 -27.09 -12.61
C ARG A 135 -31.22 -27.74 -13.25
N ARG A 136 -31.40 -28.89 -13.90
CA ARG A 136 -30.33 -29.61 -14.60
C ARG A 136 -30.60 -29.84 -16.10
N ARG A 137 -31.46 -29.01 -16.71
CA ARG A 137 -31.62 -28.91 -18.16
C ARG A 137 -31.83 -27.44 -18.53
N ASN A 138 -30.74 -26.81 -18.94
CA ASN A 138 -30.60 -25.81 -20.01
C ASN A 138 -29.16 -25.35 -20.00
#